data_AF-A0A397UAQ6-F1
#
_entry.id   AF-A0A397UAQ6-F1
#
_cell.length_a   1.000
_cell.length_b   1.000
_cell.length_c   1.000
_cell.angle_alpha   90.00
_cell.angle_beta   90.00
_cell.angle_gamma   90.00
#
_symmetry.space_group_name_H-M   'P 1'
#
loop_
_entity.id
_entity.type
_entity.pdbx_description
1 polymer ?
#
loop_
_entity_poly.entity_id
_entity_poly.type
_entity_poly.pdbx_seq_one_letter_code
_entity_poly.pdbx_strand_id
1 'polypeptide(L)'
;MANLSEVAIDESKLSDLSEVTATQSEILTPIEQAKTFITLVCFDRFEKPHKKLDGALAIPYDLDSVKSFGDVEENILSRTLPEQWGMIKLGHICYQTSKTMKADHYDLKSDGAIIAFISEIKCKKNLQLCVYQEND
;
A
#
# COMPACT_ATOMS: atom_id res chain seq x y z
N MET A 1 -64.10 -19.78 -41.59
CA MET A 1 -63.15 -20.41 -42.53
C MET A 1 -62.18 -19.34 -43.00
N ALA A 2 -60.86 -19.61 -42.86
CA ALA A 2 -59.69 -19.11 -43.61
C ALA A 2 -59.70 -17.68 -44.16
N ASN A 3 -58.62 -16.91 -44.25
CA ASN A 3 -57.25 -16.88 -43.71
C ASN A 3 -56.67 -15.59 -44.32
N LEU A 4 -55.72 -14.96 -43.63
CA LEU A 4 -54.54 -14.26 -44.16
C LEU A 4 -54.70 -13.31 -45.37
N SER A 5 -54.36 -12.03 -45.20
CA SER A 5 -53.00 -11.56 -45.52
C SER A 5 -52.81 -10.08 -45.24
N GLU A 6 -51.59 -9.81 -44.80
CA GLU A 6 -50.97 -8.60 -44.29
C GLU A 6 -50.49 -7.70 -45.44
N VAL A 7 -50.73 -6.38 -45.38
CA VAL A 7 -49.88 -5.38 -46.06
C VAL A 7 -49.80 -4.11 -45.21
N ALA A 8 -48.56 -3.66 -45.04
CA ALA A 8 -48.05 -2.58 -44.22
C ALA A 8 -48.76 -1.22 -44.35
N ILE A 9 -48.77 -0.45 -43.25
CA ILE A 9 -48.93 1.00 -43.26
C ILE A 9 -47.71 1.64 -42.59
N ASP A 10 -47.16 2.52 -43.41
CA ASP A 10 -46.07 3.46 -43.26
C ASP A 10 -46.44 4.66 -42.36
N GLU A 11 -45.40 5.38 -41.93
CA GLU A 11 -45.40 6.74 -41.39
C GLU A 11 -46.39 7.10 -40.25
N SER A 12 -45.84 7.21 -39.04
CA SER A 12 -46.32 8.19 -38.07
C SER A 12 -45.14 8.89 -37.38
N LYS A 13 -44.84 10.09 -37.88
CA LYS A 13 -44.28 11.16 -37.05
C LYS A 13 -45.30 11.44 -35.95
N LEU A 14 -44.97 11.08 -34.71
CA LEU A 14 -45.61 11.66 -33.54
C LEU A 14 -44.52 12.15 -32.60
N SER A 15 -44.27 13.45 -32.71
CA SER A 15 -43.64 14.28 -31.70
C SER A 15 -44.36 14.15 -30.35
N ASP A 16 -43.65 13.75 -29.30
CA ASP A 16 -43.34 14.60 -28.14
C ASP A 16 -42.92 13.80 -26.90
N LEU A 17 -41.93 14.35 -26.18
CA LEU A 17 -41.59 14.17 -24.77
C LEU A 17 -41.17 12.77 -24.29
N SER A 18 -39.85 12.58 -24.11
CA SER A 18 -39.19 12.59 -22.79
C SER A 18 -37.87 11.81 -22.78
N GLU A 19 -37.01 12.23 -21.84
CA GLU A 19 -35.91 11.47 -21.25
C GLU A 19 -34.49 11.71 -21.80
N VAL A 20 -33.86 12.66 -21.11
CA VAL A 20 -32.43 12.91 -20.95
C VAL A 20 -31.64 11.62 -20.79
N THR A 21 -30.64 11.38 -21.64
CA THR A 21 -29.47 10.63 -21.22
C THR A 21 -28.20 11.37 -21.62
N ALA A 22 -27.59 11.97 -20.60
CA ALA A 22 -26.31 12.65 -20.65
C ALA A 22 -25.24 11.64 -21.11
N THR A 23 -24.57 11.96 -22.22
CA THR A 23 -23.43 11.18 -22.69
C THR A 23 -22.15 11.78 -22.14
N GLN A 24 -21.35 10.90 -21.54
CA GLN A 24 -19.93 11.04 -21.19
C GLN A 24 -19.60 11.80 -19.90
N SER A 25 -19.78 11.12 -18.76
CA SER A 25 -18.85 11.30 -17.64
C SER A 25 -17.51 10.70 -18.05
N GLU A 26 -16.52 11.55 -18.31
CA GLU A 26 -15.12 11.17 -18.19
C GLU A 26 -14.90 10.71 -16.74
N ILE A 27 -14.83 9.40 -16.55
CA ILE A 27 -14.30 8.82 -15.32
C ILE A 27 -12.80 9.13 -15.37
N LEU A 28 -12.40 10.23 -14.75
CA LEU A 28 -11.02 10.43 -14.33
C LEU A 28 -10.68 9.25 -13.44
N THR A 29 -9.94 8.28 -13.98
CA THR A 29 -9.25 7.28 -13.17
C THR A 29 -8.43 8.06 -12.13
N PRO A 30 -8.56 7.77 -10.83
CA PRO A 30 -7.69 8.36 -9.83
C PRO A 30 -6.25 8.17 -10.31
N ILE A 31 -5.47 9.24 -10.34
CA ILE A 31 -4.03 9.15 -10.62
C ILE A 31 -3.49 8.14 -9.62
N GLU A 32 -3.11 6.95 -10.10
CA GLU A 32 -2.61 5.90 -9.23
C GLU A 32 -1.29 6.41 -8.64
N GLN A 33 -1.35 6.89 -7.41
CA GLN A 33 -0.24 7.55 -6.75
C GLN A 33 0.92 6.55 -6.69
N ALA A 34 2.09 6.93 -7.24
CA ALA A 34 3.20 6.01 -7.40
C ALA A 34 3.68 5.49 -6.03
N LYS A 35 3.37 4.22 -5.75
CA LYS A 35 3.76 3.59 -4.48
C LYS A 35 5.22 3.19 -4.52
N THR A 36 5.93 3.48 -3.44
CA THR A 36 7.29 2.99 -3.22
C THR A 36 7.24 1.72 -2.39
N PHE A 37 7.87 0.65 -2.85
CA PHE A 37 7.94 -0.61 -2.10
C PHE A 37 9.19 -0.63 -1.23
N ILE A 38 8.99 -0.81 0.07
CA ILE A 38 10.07 -0.88 1.06
C ILE A 38 10.11 -2.30 1.60
N THR A 39 11.30 -2.90 1.67
CA THR A 39 11.46 -4.22 2.27
C THR A 39 11.39 -4.12 3.80
N LEU A 40 10.39 -4.75 4.41
CA LEU A 40 10.31 -5.03 5.83
C LEU A 40 10.99 -6.37 6.15
N VAL A 41 11.79 -6.38 7.21
CA VAL A 41 12.46 -7.57 7.74
C VAL A 41 12.29 -7.62 9.25
N CYS A 42 12.33 -8.82 9.82
CA CYS A 42 12.28 -9.04 11.26
C CYS A 42 13.61 -9.53 11.81
N PHE A 43 13.93 -9.10 13.02
CA PHE A 43 15.10 -9.53 13.76
C PHE A 43 14.68 -10.24 15.05
N ASP A 44 15.38 -11.34 15.34
CA ASP A 44 15.39 -11.98 16.64
C ASP A 44 16.06 -11.05 17.65
N ARG A 45 15.35 -10.73 18.72
CA ARG A 45 15.86 -9.88 19.81
C ARG A 45 16.57 -10.64 20.92
N PHE A 46 16.41 -11.95 20.99
CA PHE A 46 16.95 -12.82 22.03
C PHE A 46 18.43 -13.16 21.79
N GLU A 47 18.85 -13.19 20.52
CA GLU A 47 20.25 -13.34 20.13
C GLU A 47 20.99 -11.99 20.02
N LYS A 48 22.27 -11.96 20.41
CA LYS A 48 23.19 -10.82 20.18
C LYS A 48 24.45 -11.29 19.43
N PRO A 49 24.78 -10.70 18.26
CA PRO A 49 24.03 -9.65 17.56
C PRO A 49 22.65 -10.16 17.10
N HIS A 50 21.68 -9.25 16.99
CA HIS A 50 20.33 -9.58 16.55
C HIS A 50 20.38 -10.31 15.21
N LYS A 51 19.82 -11.52 15.18
CA LYS A 51 19.80 -12.35 13.99
C LYS A 51 18.60 -11.96 13.14
N LYS A 52 18.83 -11.69 11.86
CA LYS A 52 17.73 -11.47 10.91
C LYS A 52 17.00 -12.79 10.69
N LEU A 53 15.68 -12.78 10.88
CA LEU A 53 14.82 -13.94 10.62
C LEU A 53 14.59 -14.12 9.13
N ASP A 54 14.31 -15.36 8.74
CA ASP A 54 13.94 -15.66 7.36
C ASP A 54 12.63 -14.98 6.98
N GLY A 55 12.51 -14.68 5.69
CA GLY A 55 11.38 -13.92 5.14
C GLY A 55 11.67 -12.43 5.00
N ALA A 56 10.95 -11.82 4.07
CA ALA A 56 10.96 -10.39 3.83
C ALA A 56 9.64 -10.02 3.18
N LEU A 57 9.11 -8.85 3.50
CA LEU A 57 7.86 -8.37 2.94
C LEU A 57 8.11 -7.05 2.21
N ALA A 58 7.66 -6.93 0.96
CA ALA A 58 7.64 -5.66 0.26
C ALA A 58 6.36 -4.90 0.63
N ILE A 59 6.49 -3.84 1.43
CA ILE A 59 5.35 -3.02 1.86
C ILE A 59 5.24 -1.80 0.96
N PRO A 60 4.08 -1.57 0.33
CA PRO A 60 3.85 -0.36 -0.46
C PRO A 60 3.59 0.84 0.46
N TYR A 61 4.26 1.95 0.18
CA TYR A 61 4.04 3.25 0.80
C TYR A 61 3.72 4.30 -0.25
N ASP A 62 2.68 5.09 0.00
CA ASP A 62 2.62 6.45 -0.51
C ASP A 62 3.47 7.32 0.43
N LEU A 63 4.64 7.74 -0.03
CA LEU A 63 5.58 8.48 0.81
C LEU A 63 5.07 9.87 1.19
N ASP A 64 4.12 10.41 0.43
CA ASP A 64 3.56 11.73 0.71
C ASP A 64 2.43 11.63 1.75
N SER A 65 1.85 10.44 1.98
CA SER A 65 0.84 10.21 3.02
C SER A 65 1.44 9.89 4.39
N VAL A 66 2.68 9.41 4.48
CA VAL A 66 3.32 9.10 5.77
C VAL A 66 3.68 10.40 6.49
N LYS A 67 3.04 10.69 7.62
CA LYS A 67 3.27 11.90 8.44
C LYS A 67 3.83 11.59 9.82
N SER A 68 3.62 10.38 10.32
CA SER A 68 3.90 9.99 11.69
C SER A 68 4.42 8.56 11.79
N PHE A 69 4.96 8.22 12.96
CA PHE A 69 5.29 6.84 13.32
C PHE A 69 4.06 5.92 13.25
N GLY A 70 2.90 6.43 13.66
CA GLY A 70 1.64 5.68 13.63
C GLY A 70 1.27 5.22 12.22
N ASP A 71 1.48 6.06 11.20
CA ASP A 71 1.19 5.69 9.80
C ASP A 71 2.10 4.54 9.32
N VAL A 72 3.36 4.53 9.77
CA VAL A 72 4.30 3.44 9.47
C VAL A 72 3.86 2.14 10.13
N GLU A 73 3.49 2.23 11.41
CA GLU A 73 3.04 1.09 12.21
C GLU A 73 1.72 0.51 11.69
N GLU A 74 0.73 1.34 11.39
CA GLU A 74 -0.55 0.95 10.80
C GLU A 74 -0.35 0.23 9.46
N ASN A 75 0.53 0.75 8.61
CA ASN A 75 0.81 0.11 7.32
C ASN A 75 1.43 -1.28 7.51
N ILE A 76 2.33 -1.47 8.49
CA ILE A 76 2.89 -2.79 8.82
C ILE A 76 1.79 -3.72 9.33
N LEU A 77 0.94 -3.26 10.25
CA LEU A 77 -0.15 -4.05 10.85
C LEU A 77 -1.24 -4.43 9.84
N SER A 78 -1.41 -3.66 8.77
CA SER A 78 -2.34 -3.99 7.68
C SER A 78 -1.88 -5.17 6.81
N ARG A 79 -0.70 -5.76 7.08
CA ARG A 79 -0.12 -6.84 6.29
C ARG A 79 -0.16 -8.18 7.01
N THR A 80 -0.24 -9.25 6.23
CA THR A 80 0.03 -10.60 6.72
C THR A 80 1.54 -10.76 6.91
N LEU A 81 1.97 -10.82 8.16
CA LEU A 81 3.37 -11.05 8.50
C LEU A 81 3.71 -12.55 8.35
N PRO A 82 4.95 -12.89 7.95
CA PRO A 82 5.40 -14.28 7.94
C PRO A 82 5.27 -14.95 9.32
N GLU A 83 4.74 -16.17 9.35
CA GLU A 83 4.45 -16.89 10.61
C GLU A 83 5.69 -17.05 11.50
N GLN A 84 6.85 -17.29 10.90
CA GLN A 84 8.11 -17.45 11.63
C GLN A 84 8.58 -16.18 12.36
N TRP A 85 7.98 -15.02 12.10
CA TRP A 85 8.28 -13.79 12.83
C TRP A 85 7.59 -13.77 14.20
N GLY A 86 6.54 -14.56 14.42
CA GLY A 86 5.77 -14.53 15.66
C GLY A 86 5.17 -13.15 15.93
N MET A 87 5.00 -12.81 17.21
CA MET A 87 4.61 -11.45 17.62
C MET A 87 5.78 -10.50 17.41
N ILE A 88 5.50 -9.30 16.87
CA ILE A 88 6.49 -8.25 16.69
C ILE A 88 6.29 -7.15 17.72
N LYS A 89 7.40 -6.57 18.19
CA LYS A 89 7.40 -5.46 19.14
C LYS A 89 6.93 -4.18 18.44
N LEU A 90 5.68 -3.84 18.67
CA LEU A 90 5.11 -2.55 18.31
C LEU A 90 5.76 -1.42 19.13
N GLY A 91 5.83 -0.22 18.58
CA GLY A 91 6.52 0.92 19.17
C GLY A 91 8.07 0.91 19.08
N HIS A 92 8.67 -0.07 18.40
CA HIS A 92 10.11 -0.09 18.10
C HIS A 92 10.35 -0.55 16.65
N ILE A 93 10.28 0.43 15.74
CA ILE A 93 10.54 0.23 14.31
C ILE A 93 11.78 1.04 13.95
N CYS A 94 12.70 0.41 13.25
CA CYS A 94 13.91 1.05 12.73
C CYS A 94 13.96 0.99 11.21
N TYR A 95 14.92 1.70 10.61
CA TYR A 95 15.35 1.44 9.26
C TYR A 95 16.88 1.27 9.17
N GLN A 96 17.33 0.56 8.16
CA GLN A 96 18.74 0.43 7.78
C GLN A 96 18.94 0.98 6.38
N THR A 97 20.03 1.72 6.16
CA THR A 97 20.38 2.27 4.84
C THR A 97 21.18 1.30 3.97
N SER A 98 21.48 0.10 4.50
CA SER A 98 22.19 -0.98 3.83
C SER A 98 21.63 -2.33 4.26
N LYS A 99 21.74 -3.34 3.39
CA LYS A 99 21.31 -4.72 3.64
C LYS A 99 22.36 -5.55 4.38
N THR A 100 23.54 -4.98 4.66
CA THR A 100 24.63 -5.66 5.35
C THR A 100 24.29 -5.85 6.83
N MET A 101 24.65 -6.99 7.42
CA MET A 101 24.38 -7.29 8.84
C MET A 101 25.00 -6.31 9.85
N LYS A 102 25.94 -5.45 9.40
CA LYS A 102 26.58 -4.41 10.23
C LYS A 102 26.02 -3.01 9.98
N ALA A 103 24.91 -2.89 9.25
CA ALA A 103 24.30 -1.59 9.00
C ALA A 103 23.66 -1.06 10.27
N ASP A 104 23.86 0.24 10.55
CA ASP A 104 23.23 0.91 11.68
C ASP A 104 21.70 0.89 11.55
N HIS A 105 21.03 0.72 12.69
CA HIS A 105 19.58 0.78 12.80
C HIS A 105 19.18 2.15 13.33
N TYR A 106 18.40 2.89 12.54
CA TYR A 106 17.91 4.22 12.91
C TYR A 106 16.46 4.11 13.39
N ASP A 107 16.20 4.49 14.63
CA ASP A 107 14.87 4.45 15.25
C ASP A 107 13.92 5.50 14.63
N LEU A 108 12.68 5.11 14.33
CA LEU A 108 11.64 5.96 13.74
C LEU A 108 10.76 6.71 14.75
N LYS A 109 11.03 6.60 16.06
CA LYS A 109 10.14 7.11 17.13
C LYS A 109 9.89 8.63 17.15
N SER A 110 10.64 9.43 16.39
CA SER A 110 10.47 10.89 16.37
C SER A 110 10.06 11.39 14.99
N ASP A 111 9.33 12.52 14.94
CA ASP A 111 8.93 13.15 13.68
C ASP A 111 10.14 13.48 12.80
N GLY A 112 11.25 13.92 13.41
CA GLY A 112 12.51 14.16 12.70
C GLY A 112 13.07 12.89 12.04
N ALA A 113 12.92 11.74 12.70
CA ALA A 113 13.33 10.45 12.13
C ALA A 113 12.42 10.00 10.99
N ILE A 114 11.12 10.26 11.05
CA ILE A 114 10.18 9.99 9.94
C ILE A 114 10.52 10.83 8.71
N ILE A 115 10.81 12.12 8.89
CA ILE A 115 11.24 13.02 7.80
C ILE A 115 12.55 12.50 7.18
N ALA A 116 13.53 12.13 8.02
CA ALA A 116 14.80 11.58 7.56
C ALA A 116 14.59 10.26 6.78
N PHE A 117 13.75 9.37 7.29
CA PHE A 117 13.39 8.12 6.64
C PHE A 117 12.77 8.32 5.25
N ILE A 118 11.76 9.20 5.13
CA ILE A 118 11.12 9.52 3.85
C ILE A 118 12.14 10.10 2.87
N SER A 119 12.98 11.03 3.33
CA SER A 119 14.05 11.62 2.52
C SER A 119 15.04 10.56 2.01
N GLU A 120 15.43 9.64 2.89
CA GLU A 120 16.37 8.56 2.57
C GLU A 120 15.79 7.56 1.57
N ILE A 121 14.51 7.23 1.66
CA ILE A 121 13.84 6.38 0.66
C ILE A 121 13.83 7.07 -0.71
N LYS A 122 13.52 8.36 -0.74
CA LYS A 122 13.49 9.15 -1.99
C LYS A 122 14.88 9.21 -2.65
N CYS A 123 15.97 9.15 -1.86
CA CYS A 123 17.34 9.27 -2.36
C CYS A 123 18.06 7.93 -2.58
N LYS A 124 17.74 6.87 -1.83
CA LYS A 124 18.48 5.60 -1.79
C LYS A 124 17.64 4.42 -2.24
N LYS A 125 18.26 3.50 -2.98
CA LYS A 125 17.60 2.28 -3.50
C LYS A 125 17.61 1.07 -2.56
N ASN A 126 18.35 1.12 -1.45
CA ASN A 126 18.67 -0.07 -0.64
C ASN A 126 18.30 0.07 0.84
N LEU A 127 17.21 0.78 1.14
CA LEU A 127 16.70 0.92 2.50
C LEU A 127 15.84 -0.30 2.90
N GLN A 128 15.92 -0.71 4.16
CA GLN A 128 15.03 -1.72 4.75
C GLN A 128 14.37 -1.18 6.01
N LEU A 129 13.09 -1.50 6.21
CA LEU A 129 12.41 -1.36 7.49
C LEU A 129 12.71 -2.59 8.36
N CYS A 130 12.88 -2.37 9.65
CA CYS A 130 13.25 -3.39 10.60
C CYS A 130 12.29 -3.37 11.78
N VAL A 131 11.71 -4.54 12.05
CA VAL A 131 10.97 -4.84 13.28
C VAL A 131 11.71 -5.92 14.05
N TYR A 132 11.31 -6.13 15.30
CA TYR A 132 11.89 -7.12 16.19
C TYR A 132 10.77 -7.96 16.79
N GLN A 133 11.05 -9.20 17.17
CA GLN A 133 10.07 -10.01 17.89
C GLN A 133 9.65 -9.34 19.21
N GLU A 134 8.44 -9.57 19.70
CA GLU A 134 8.03 -9.19 21.05
C GLU A 134 8.63 -10.18 22.06
N ASN A 135 8.70 -9.79 23.35
CA ASN A 135 8.99 -10.79 24.39
C ASN A 135 7.67 -11.52 24.70
N ASP A 136 7.73 -12.84 24.88
CA ASP A 136 6.67 -13.56 25.60
C ASP A 136 6.50 -13.03 27.04
#